data_AF-A0A7J8AQH7-F1
#
_entry.id   AF-A0A7J8AQH7-F1
#
_cell.length_a   1.000
_cell.length_b   1.000
_cell.length_c   1.000
_cell.angle_alpha   90.00
_cell.angle_beta   90.00
_cell.angle_gamma   90.00
#
_symmetry.space_group_name_H-M   'P 1'
#
loop_
_entity.id
_entity.type
_entity.pdbx_description
1 polymer ?
#
loop_
_entity_poly.entity_id
_entity_poly.type
_entity_poly.pdbx_seq_one_letter_code
_entity_poly.pdbx_strand_id
1 'polypeptide(L)'
;MHGRLKVKTSEEQAEAKRLEREQKLKLYRSATQTVFQKRQAGELDESVLELTSQILGANPDFATLWNCRREVFQRLEAQKSPEELAALVKAELGFLESCTSACCLLPQAGAPQPAGQPTVPNSGHLGAPGRAATFRQQHPHLRDPAPVLILYLIRTE
;
A
#
# COMPACT_ATOMS: atom_id res chain seq x y z
N MET A 1 10.45 2.73 -8.34
CA MET A 1 11.49 1.94 -7.63
C MET A 1 12.77 2.78 -7.60
N HIS A 2 13.11 3.41 -6.47
CA HIS A 2 14.32 4.25 -6.33
C HIS A 2 15.31 3.61 -5.35
N GLY A 3 16.61 3.83 -5.60
CA GLY A 3 17.73 3.27 -4.87
C GLY A 3 17.67 3.56 -3.38
N ARG A 4 17.55 2.49 -2.60
CA ARG A 4 17.49 2.54 -1.14
C ARG A 4 18.89 2.37 -0.55
N LEU A 5 19.38 3.38 0.16
CA LEU A 5 20.65 3.31 0.89
C LEU A 5 20.51 2.40 2.13
N LYS A 6 21.43 1.45 2.29
CA LYS A 6 21.44 0.52 3.42
C LYS A 6 22.17 1.15 4.61
N VAL A 7 21.42 1.63 5.59
CA VAL A 7 21.95 2.19 6.85
C VAL A 7 22.08 1.08 7.90
N LYS A 8 23.18 1.03 8.65
CA LYS A 8 23.36 0.11 9.78
C LYS A 8 22.60 0.66 11.00
N THR A 9 21.39 0.16 11.26
CA THR A 9 20.61 0.46 12.48
C THR A 9 21.12 -0.34 13.68
N SER A 10 21.01 0.23 14.89
CA SER A 10 21.25 -0.50 16.16
C SER A 10 20.22 -1.64 16.35
N GLU A 11 20.59 -2.69 17.08
CA GLU A 11 19.76 -3.87 17.32
C GLU A 11 18.44 -3.53 18.04
N GLU A 12 18.50 -2.66 19.05
CA GLU A 12 17.32 -2.18 19.80
C GLU A 12 16.36 -1.36 18.90
N GLN A 13 16.92 -0.51 18.03
CA GLN A 13 16.12 0.26 17.07
C GLN A 13 15.50 -0.63 15.98
N ALA A 14 16.18 -1.71 15.60
CA ALA A 14 15.66 -2.67 14.63
C ALA A 14 14.49 -3.47 15.22
N GLU A 15 14.58 -3.87 16.48
CA GLU A 15 13.51 -4.59 17.18
C GLU A 15 12.28 -3.70 17.40
N ALA A 16 12.46 -2.45 17.85
CA ALA A 16 11.36 -1.50 18.01
C ALA A 16 10.62 -1.25 16.67
N LYS A 17 11.36 -1.05 15.58
CA LYS A 17 10.78 -0.92 14.23
C LYS A 17 10.06 -2.19 13.78
N ARG A 18 10.57 -3.37 14.13
CA ARG A 18 9.93 -4.65 13.79
C ARG A 18 8.57 -4.78 14.47
N LEU A 19 8.49 -4.46 15.76
CA LEU A 19 7.23 -4.51 16.52
C LEU A 19 6.20 -3.51 15.98
N GLU A 20 6.62 -2.28 15.69
CA GLU A 20 5.74 -1.26 15.08
C GLU A 20 5.20 -1.72 13.72
N ARG A 21 6.06 -2.31 12.87
CA ARG A 21 5.68 -2.86 11.56
C ARG A 21 4.68 -4.01 11.70
N GLU A 22 4.90 -4.93 12.64
CA GLU A 22 3.99 -6.05 12.88
C GLU A 22 2.61 -5.57 13.32
N GLN A 23 2.55 -4.55 14.19
CA GLN A 23 1.28 -3.94 14.61
C GLN A 23 0.55 -3.28 13.43
N LYS A 24 1.25 -2.46 12.64
CA LYS A 24 0.68 -1.85 11.42
C LYS A 24 0.21 -2.90 10.43
N LEU A 25 0.95 -3.99 10.26
CA LEU A 25 0.60 -5.08 9.36
C LEU A 25 -0.67 -5.83 9.82
N LYS A 26 -0.84 -6.03 11.13
CA LYS A 26 -2.06 -6.63 11.69
C LYS A 26 -3.27 -5.76 11.39
N LEU A 27 -3.18 -4.45 11.63
CA LEU A 27 -4.25 -3.49 11.33
C LEU A 27 -4.58 -3.46 9.84
N TYR A 28 -3.56 -3.38 8.99
CA TYR A 28 -3.71 -3.42 7.54
C TYR A 28 -4.45 -4.68 7.06
N ARG A 29 -4.03 -5.86 7.55
CA ARG A 29 -4.65 -7.14 7.19
C ARG A 29 -6.10 -7.21 7.62
N SER A 30 -6.38 -6.80 8.86
CA SER A 30 -7.73 -6.76 9.42
C SER A 30 -8.64 -5.85 8.60
N ALA A 31 -8.23 -4.60 8.38
CA ALA A 31 -9.01 -3.62 7.60
C ALA A 31 -9.25 -4.10 6.16
N THR A 32 -8.23 -4.67 5.51
CA THR A 32 -8.35 -5.23 4.17
C THR A 32 -9.37 -6.38 4.12
N GLN A 33 -9.32 -7.29 5.10
CA GLN A 33 -10.26 -8.40 5.19
C GLN A 33 -11.69 -7.91 5.41
N THR A 34 -11.90 -6.93 6.29
CA THR A 34 -13.21 -6.33 6.53
C THR A 34 -13.78 -5.67 5.27
N VAL A 35 -12.97 -4.97 4.48
CA VAL A 35 -13.41 -4.38 3.21
C VAL A 35 -13.89 -5.46 2.23
N PHE A 36 -13.14 -6.56 2.11
CA PHE A 36 -13.55 -7.67 1.23
C PHE A 36 -14.82 -8.38 1.71
N GLN A 37 -14.99 -8.55 3.02
CA GLN A 37 -16.21 -9.10 3.60
C GLN A 37 -17.42 -8.21 3.31
N LYS A 38 -17.32 -6.90 3.55
CA LYS A 38 -18.37 -5.93 3.24
C LYS A 38 -18.73 -5.91 1.76
N ARG A 39 -17.71 -5.92 0.89
CA ARG A 39 -17.91 -6.01 -0.57
C ARG A 39 -18.64 -7.29 -0.97
N GLN A 40 -18.29 -8.43 -0.37
CA GLN A 40 -18.96 -9.71 -0.64
C GLN A 40 -20.41 -9.73 -0.12
N ALA A 41 -20.67 -9.09 1.01
CA ALA A 41 -22.01 -8.92 1.57
C ALA A 41 -22.87 -7.88 0.82
N GLY A 42 -22.28 -7.11 -0.09
CA GLY A 42 -22.97 -6.01 -0.79
C GLY A 42 -23.17 -4.76 0.07
N GLU A 43 -22.53 -4.70 1.24
CA GLU A 43 -22.50 -3.55 2.15
C GLU A 43 -21.50 -2.50 1.62
N LEU A 44 -21.93 -1.79 0.57
CA LEU A 44 -21.15 -0.74 -0.10
C LEU A 44 -21.56 0.64 0.41
N ASP A 45 -21.19 0.91 1.66
CA ASP A 45 -21.51 2.14 2.40
C ASP A 45 -20.26 2.98 2.74
N GLU A 46 -20.46 4.12 3.39
CA GLU A 46 -19.38 5.05 3.78
C GLU A 46 -18.30 4.40 4.66
N SER A 47 -18.62 3.36 5.44
CA SER A 47 -17.61 2.64 6.22
C SER A 47 -16.54 1.97 5.35
N VAL A 48 -16.89 1.56 4.13
CA VAL A 48 -15.92 1.03 3.15
C VAL A 48 -14.99 2.15 2.69
N LEU A 49 -15.49 3.38 2.52
CA LEU A 49 -14.64 4.53 2.20
C LEU A 49 -13.66 4.82 3.34
N GLU A 50 -14.10 4.80 4.59
CA GLU A 50 -13.21 5.02 5.74
C GLU A 50 -12.11 3.95 5.85
N LEU A 51 -12.47 2.67 5.76
CA LEU A 51 -11.52 1.55 5.84
C LEU A 51 -10.51 1.58 4.69
N THR A 52 -10.98 1.86 3.47
CA THR A 52 -10.09 1.96 2.31
C THR A 52 -9.20 3.19 2.37
N SER A 53 -9.65 4.31 2.97
CA SER A 53 -8.81 5.51 3.15
C SER A 53 -7.61 5.25 4.04
N GLN A 54 -7.77 4.48 5.13
CA GLN A 54 -6.68 4.09 6.02
C GLN A 54 -5.59 3.28 5.30
N ILE A 55 -6.01 2.42 4.37
CA ILE A 55 -5.11 1.55 3.62
C ILE A 55 -4.41 2.34 2.49
N LEU A 56 -5.20 3.05 1.69
CA LEU A 56 -4.73 3.77 0.51
C LEU A 56 -3.89 5.00 0.86
N GLY A 57 -4.14 5.64 2.01
CA GLY A 57 -3.29 6.73 2.50
C GLY A 57 -1.85 6.30 2.80
N ALA A 58 -1.63 5.03 3.13
CA ALA A 58 -0.29 4.45 3.30
C ALA A 58 0.23 3.73 2.05
N ASN A 59 -0.66 3.19 1.23
CA ASN A 59 -0.32 2.43 0.02
C ASN A 59 -1.33 2.72 -1.11
N PRO A 60 -1.15 3.81 -1.87
CA PRO A 60 -2.09 4.21 -2.92
C PRO A 60 -2.06 3.30 -4.15
N ASP A 61 -1.06 2.42 -4.28
CA ASP A 61 -0.91 1.51 -5.43
C ASP A 61 -1.83 0.28 -5.37
N PHE A 62 -2.69 0.17 -4.36
CA PHE A 62 -3.59 -0.97 -4.20
C PHE A 62 -4.87 -0.81 -5.05
N ALA A 63 -4.75 -1.17 -6.35
CA ALA A 63 -5.79 -0.97 -7.37
C ALA A 63 -7.17 -1.54 -6.99
N THR A 64 -7.21 -2.72 -6.33
CA THR A 64 -8.47 -3.36 -5.93
C THR A 64 -9.31 -2.47 -4.99
N LEU A 65 -8.70 -1.70 -4.08
CA LEU A 65 -9.48 -0.84 -3.17
C LEU A 65 -10.03 0.40 -3.87
N TRP A 66 -9.34 0.94 -4.88
CA TRP A 66 -9.90 1.97 -5.74
C TRP A 66 -11.13 1.49 -6.49
N ASN A 67 -11.16 0.21 -6.90
CA ASN A 67 -12.36 -0.39 -7.50
C ASN A 67 -13.51 -0.44 -6.48
N CYS A 68 -13.24 -0.88 -5.24
CA CYS A 68 -14.23 -0.87 -4.16
C CYS A 68 -14.80 0.53 -3.92
N ARG A 69 -13.95 1.58 -3.88
CA ARG A 69 -14.41 2.97 -3.68
C ARG A 69 -15.37 3.41 -4.79
N ARG A 70 -15.06 3.11 -6.06
CA ARG A 70 -15.97 3.44 -7.18
C ARG A 70 -17.31 2.71 -7.07
N GLU A 71 -17.31 1.45 -6.67
CA GLU A 71 -18.55 0.68 -6.42
C GLU A 71 -19.40 1.32 -5.32
N VAL A 72 -18.78 1.83 -4.24
CA VAL A 72 -19.48 2.55 -3.18
C VAL A 72 -20.11 3.84 -3.72
N PHE A 73 -19.35 4.68 -4.43
CA PHE A 73 -19.89 5.92 -4.99
C PHE A 73 -21.07 5.68 -5.94
N GLN A 74 -21.01 4.65 -6.78
CA GLN A 74 -22.13 4.26 -7.65
C GLN A 74 -23.38 3.87 -6.85
N ARG A 75 -23.21 3.24 -5.68
CA ARG A 75 -24.34 2.86 -4.81
C ARG A 75 -24.89 4.05 -4.05
N LEU A 76 -24.04 4.99 -3.62
CA LEU A 76 -24.44 6.20 -2.92
C LEU A 76 -25.14 7.20 -3.84
N GLU A 77 -24.76 7.27 -5.12
CA GLU A 77 -25.44 8.10 -6.12
C GLU A 77 -26.93 7.77 -6.26
N ALA A 78 -27.28 6.49 -6.14
CA ALA A 78 -28.68 6.05 -6.18
C ALA A 78 -29.46 6.26 -4.87
N GLN A 79 -28.78 6.55 -3.76
CA GLN A 79 -29.38 6.57 -2.41
C GLN A 79 -29.39 7.97 -1.77
N LYS A 80 -28.40 8.81 -2.08
CA LYS A 80 -28.21 10.12 -1.45
C LYS A 80 -28.73 11.25 -2.33
N SER A 81 -29.03 12.38 -1.69
CA SER A 81 -29.36 13.60 -2.42
C SER A 81 -28.14 14.14 -3.17
N PRO A 82 -28.33 14.96 -4.23
CA PRO A 82 -27.23 15.57 -4.96
C PRO A 82 -26.30 16.42 -4.09
N GLU A 83 -26.83 17.08 -3.06
CA GLU A 83 -26.06 17.93 -2.14
C GLU A 83 -25.14 17.11 -1.24
N GLU A 84 -25.65 16.03 -0.65
CA GLU A 84 -24.85 15.11 0.17
C GLU A 84 -23.78 14.40 -0.67
N LEU A 85 -24.15 13.98 -1.89
CA LEU A 85 -23.22 13.37 -2.82
C LEU A 85 -22.10 14.35 -3.22
N ALA A 86 -22.42 15.61 -3.47
CA ALA A 86 -21.43 16.64 -3.79
C ALA A 86 -20.43 16.85 -2.65
N ALA A 87 -20.88 16.82 -1.39
CA ALA A 87 -20.00 16.90 -0.22
C ALA A 87 -19.04 15.70 -0.14
N LEU A 88 -19.55 14.49 -0.38
CA LEU A 88 -18.72 13.27 -0.42
C LEU A 88 -17.71 13.28 -1.55
N VAL A 89 -18.11 13.70 -2.76
CA VAL A 89 -17.21 13.82 -3.91
C VAL A 89 -16.13 14.87 -3.65
N LYS A 90 -16.46 15.99 -3.01
CA LYS A 90 -15.47 17.00 -2.61
C LYS A 90 -14.46 16.44 -1.61
N ALA A 91 -14.91 15.64 -0.64
CA ALA A 91 -14.02 14.96 0.29
C ALA A 91 -13.11 13.94 -0.43
N GLU A 92 -13.65 13.19 -1.39
CA GLU A 92 -12.90 12.22 -2.20
C GLU A 92 -11.78 12.89 -3.01
N LEU A 93 -12.06 14.04 -3.63
CA LEU A 93 -11.06 14.79 -4.39
C LEU A 93 -9.88 15.21 -3.50
N GLY A 94 -10.16 15.72 -2.29
CA GLY A 94 -9.10 16.04 -1.32
C GLY A 94 -8.31 14.80 -0.89
N PHE A 95 -8.98 13.66 -0.74
CA PHE A 95 -8.31 12.39 -0.44
C PHE A 95 -7.40 11.92 -1.59
N LEU A 96 -7.84 12.02 -2.85
CA LEU A 96 -7.04 11.68 -4.03
C LEU A 96 -5.79 12.55 -4.16
N GLU A 97 -5.93 13.86 -3.89
CA GLU A 97 -4.80 14.79 -3.84
C GLU A 97 -3.79 14.39 -2.75
N SER A 98 -4.28 13.98 -1.57
CA SER A 98 -3.40 13.51 -0.50
C SER A 98 -2.64 12.23 -0.88
N CYS A 99 -3.30 11.27 -1.54
CA CYS A 99 -2.69 10.00 -1.95
C CYS A 99 -1.63 10.17 -3.04
N THR A 100 -1.85 11.09 -3.97
CA THR A 100 -0.90 11.41 -5.04
C THR A 100 0.28 12.24 -4.53
N SER A 101 0.03 13.18 -3.61
CA SER A 101 1.07 14.02 -2.98
C SER A 101 1.94 13.27 -1.98
N ALA A 102 1.41 12.24 -1.30
CA ALA A 102 2.16 11.42 -0.35
C ALA A 102 3.38 10.71 -0.97
N CYS A 103 3.37 10.51 -2.29
CA CYS A 103 4.53 9.99 -3.03
C CYS A 103 5.74 10.94 -2.99
N CYS A 104 5.53 12.24 -2.73
CA CYS A 104 6.55 13.29 -2.79
C CYS A 104 7.13 13.72 -1.43
N LEU A 105 6.53 13.30 -0.29
CA LEU A 105 6.86 13.83 1.05
C LEU A 105 7.50 12.81 2.01
N LEU A 106 8.15 11.76 1.51
CA LEU A 106 9.07 11.01 2.39
C LEU A 106 10.21 11.95 2.83
N PRO A 107 10.45 12.14 4.14
CA PRO A 107 11.44 13.09 4.61
C PRO A 107 12.83 12.70 4.12
N GLN A 108 13.50 13.63 3.44
CA GLN A 108 14.96 13.65 3.32
C GLN A 108 15.54 13.91 4.72
N ALA A 109 15.55 12.88 5.58
CA ALA A 109 16.23 12.97 6.87
C ALA A 109 17.73 13.09 6.59
N GLY A 110 18.29 14.27 6.87
CA GLY A 110 19.66 14.65 6.56
C GLY A 110 20.69 13.64 7.05
N ALA A 111 21.58 13.25 6.14
CA ALA A 111 22.71 12.39 6.45
C ALA A 111 23.89 13.20 7.03
N PRO A 112 24.52 12.75 8.13
CA PRO A 112 25.90 13.14 8.42
C PRO A 112 26.83 12.42 7.43
N GLN A 113 27.76 13.16 6.82
CA GLN A 113 28.75 12.63 5.88
C GLN A 113 29.66 11.59 6.56
N PRO A 114 29.89 10.41 5.95
CA PRO A 114 30.99 9.55 6.35
C PRO A 114 32.21 9.79 5.45
N ALA A 115 33.31 10.19 6.09
CA ALA A 115 34.65 10.14 5.54
C ALA A 115 35.10 8.67 5.39
N GLY A 116 35.86 8.38 4.32
CA GLY A 116 36.70 7.19 4.20
C GLY A 116 36.14 6.08 3.31
N GLN A 117 36.61 6.05 2.06
CA GLN A 117 36.60 4.83 1.23
C GLN A 117 37.59 3.81 1.80
N PRO A 118 37.36 2.50 1.60
CA PRO A 118 38.17 1.83 0.59
C PRO A 118 37.42 0.82 -0.29
N THR A 119 38.04 0.56 -1.43
CA THR A 119 37.66 -0.24 -2.60
C THR A 119 37.52 -1.74 -2.34
N VAL A 120 36.59 -2.41 -3.06
CA VAL A 120 36.67 -3.85 -3.37
C VAL A 120 36.21 -4.14 -4.81
N PRO A 121 36.80 -5.15 -5.49
CA PRO A 121 36.66 -5.36 -6.93
C PRO A 121 35.49 -6.27 -7.34
N ASN A 122 35.19 -6.16 -8.64
CA ASN A 122 34.14 -6.80 -9.44
C ASN A 122 34.26 -8.32 -9.58
N SER A 123 33.13 -9.04 -9.52
CA SER A 123 32.78 -10.14 -10.47
C SER A 123 31.41 -10.77 -10.17
N GLY A 124 30.71 -11.17 -11.24
CA GLY A 124 29.85 -12.37 -11.21
C GLY A 124 28.40 -12.20 -11.67
N HIS A 125 28.20 -12.24 -12.98
CA HIS A 125 26.92 -12.45 -13.67
C HIS A 125 26.42 -13.89 -13.46
N LEU A 126 25.10 -14.11 -13.35
CA LEU A 126 24.35 -15.19 -14.01
C LEU A 126 22.87 -15.16 -13.56
N GLY A 127 21.96 -15.05 -14.53
CA GLY A 127 20.52 -15.08 -14.34
C GLY A 127 19.90 -16.47 -14.51
N ALA A 128 18.66 -16.62 -14.03
CA ALA A 128 17.73 -17.64 -14.49
C ALA A 128 16.27 -17.15 -14.29
N PRO A 129 15.36 -17.33 -15.28
CA PRO A 129 13.96 -16.93 -15.18
C PRO A 129 13.05 -18.09 -14.79
N GLY A 130 11.84 -17.78 -14.31
CA GLY A 130 10.70 -18.69 -14.42
C GLY A 130 10.10 -19.23 -13.12
N ARG A 131 9.35 -18.40 -12.38
CA ARG A 131 8.31 -18.88 -11.43
C ARG A 131 6.97 -18.14 -11.54
N ALA A 132 6.88 -17.08 -12.35
CA ALA A 132 5.68 -16.24 -12.43
C ALA A 132 4.55 -16.83 -13.29
N ALA A 133 4.84 -17.78 -14.18
CA ALA A 133 3.87 -18.28 -15.16
C ALA A 133 2.82 -19.23 -14.55
N THR A 134 3.16 -19.98 -13.50
CA THR A 134 2.30 -21.06 -12.97
C THR A 134 1.23 -20.59 -11.98
N PHE A 135 1.42 -19.44 -11.33
CA PHE A 135 0.46 -18.91 -10.34
C PHE A 135 -0.82 -18.36 -11.00
N ARG A 136 -0.72 -17.90 -12.26
CA ARG A 136 -1.81 -17.25 -13.00
C ARG A 136 -2.97 -18.19 -13.36
N GLN A 137 -2.73 -19.49 -13.37
CA GLN A 137 -3.71 -20.48 -13.88
C GLN A 137 -4.70 -20.97 -12.83
N GLN A 138 -4.44 -20.73 -11.53
CA GLN A 138 -5.24 -21.31 -10.43
C GLN A 138 -6.26 -20.34 -9.80
N HIS A 139 -6.17 -19.03 -10.04
CA HIS A 139 -7.06 -18.04 -9.39
C HIS A 139 -7.50 -16.90 -10.34
N PRO A 140 -8.47 -17.13 -11.25
CA PRO A 140 -8.90 -16.14 -12.24
C PRO A 140 -9.61 -14.90 -11.66
N HIS A 141 -10.07 -14.96 -10.40
CA HIS A 141 -10.75 -13.86 -9.70
C HIS A 141 -9.79 -12.96 -8.89
N LEU A 142 -8.57 -13.42 -8.62
CA LEU A 142 -7.52 -12.66 -7.93
C LEU A 142 -6.58 -12.10 -9.00
N ARG A 143 -7.06 -11.11 -9.75
CA ARG A 143 -6.30 -10.48 -10.84
C ARG A 143 -5.21 -9.52 -10.36
N ASP A 144 -4.95 -9.49 -9.06
CA ASP A 144 -3.97 -8.61 -8.44
C ASP A 144 -2.87 -9.45 -7.73
N PRO A 145 -1.58 -9.30 -8.08
CA PRO A 145 -0.46 -9.93 -7.37
C PRO A 145 -0.20 -9.27 -5.99
N ALA A 146 -1.24 -8.71 -5.37
CA ALA A 146 -1.22 -8.04 -4.07
C ALA A 146 -0.53 -8.82 -2.94
N PRO A 147 -0.57 -10.17 -2.83
CA PRO A 147 0.20 -10.85 -1.79
C PRO A 147 1.73 -10.76 -1.99
N VAL A 148 2.22 -10.42 -3.19
CA VAL A 148 3.65 -10.25 -3.47
C VAL A 148 4.14 -8.83 -3.09
N LEU A 149 3.29 -7.80 -3.25
CA LEU A 149 3.58 -6.43 -2.84
C LEU A 149 3.61 -6.26 -1.31
N ILE A 150 2.76 -7.00 -0.59
CA ILE A 150 2.79 -7.08 0.88
C ILE A 150 4.15 -7.63 1.36
N LEU A 151 4.70 -8.64 0.69
CA LEU A 151 6.04 -9.17 1.01
C LEU A 151 7.17 -8.22 0.57
N TYR A 152 6.96 -7.41 -0.47
CA TYR A 152 7.95 -6.41 -0.91
C TYR A 152 8.06 -5.24 0.06
N LEU A 153 6.94 -4.68 0.53
CA LEU A 153 6.93 -3.64 1.57
C LEU A 153 7.48 -4.14 2.92
N ILE A 154 7.39 -5.45 3.19
CA ILE A 154 8.00 -6.08 4.38
C ILE A 154 9.52 -6.33 4.20
N ARG A 155 10.00 -6.52 2.97
CA ARG A 155 11.40 -6.90 2.68
C ARG A 155 12.31 -5.72 2.33
N THR A 156 11.75 -4.56 2.00
CA THR A 156 12.51 -3.36 1.64
C THR A 156 12.39 -2.27 2.70
N GLU A 157 12.80 -2.51 3.94
CA GLU A 157 13.24 -1.44 4.86
C GLU A 157 14.43 -1.85 5.75
#